data_AF-A0A4R0E7L5-F1
#
_entry.id   AF-A0A4R0E7L5-F1
#
_cell.length_a   1.000
_cell.length_b   1.000
_cell.length_c   1.000
_cell.angle_alpha   90.00
_cell.angle_beta   90.00
_cell.angle_gamma   90.00
#
_symmetry.space_group_name_H-M   'P 1'
#
loop_
_entity.id
_entity.type
_entity.pdbx_description
1 polymer ?
#
loop_
_entity_poly.entity_id
_entity_poly.type
_entity_poly.pdbx_seq_one_letter_code
_entity_poly.pdbx_strand_id
1 'polypeptide(L)' 'MTESTSLLTFEELFTELHNAIAKREQNPVRLKEPLDSIEKGAILELEEYCRKHAFNFQTHLEGENTFVITVEY' A
#
# COMPACT_ATOMS: atom_id res chain seq x y z
N MET A 1 16.97 -8.13 21.83
CA MET A 1 15.64 -8.42 21.24
C MET A 1 15.75 -8.04 19.79
N THR A 2 15.87 -9.02 18.89
CA THR A 2 15.77 -8.76 17.46
C THR A 2 14.29 -8.57 17.17
N GLU A 3 13.86 -7.33 16.94
CA GLU A 3 12.55 -7.06 16.36
C GLU A 3 12.48 -7.85 15.05
N SER A 4 11.66 -8.91 15.04
CA SER A 4 11.27 -9.55 13.80
C SER A 4 10.53 -8.48 13.02
N THR A 5 11.20 -7.85 12.06
CA THR A 5 10.58 -6.93 11.11
C THR A 5 9.68 -7.81 10.24
N SER A 6 8.45 -8.05 10.71
CA SER A 6 7.44 -8.74 9.93
C SER A 6 7.14 -7.87 8.72
N LEU A 7 7.25 -8.46 7.54
CA LEU A 7 6.86 -7.79 6.30
C LEU A 7 5.37 -7.47 6.37
N LEU A 8 5.01 -6.27 5.95
CA LEU A 8 3.65 -5.81 5.73
C LEU A 8 2.98 -6.75 4.74
N THR A 9 1.93 -7.37 5.24
CA THR A 9 1.07 -8.29 4.49
C THR A 9 0.03 -7.54 3.68
N PHE A 10 -0.67 -8.26 2.81
CA PHE A 10 -1.82 -7.71 2.08
C PHE A 10 -2.88 -7.14 3.03
N GLU A 11 -3.21 -7.86 4.12
CA GLU A 11 -4.27 -7.45 5.05
C GLU A 11 -3.95 -6.11 5.75
N GLU A 12 -2.68 -5.88 6.07
CA GLU A 12 -2.21 -4.63 6.69
C GLU A 12 -2.31 -3.46 5.70
N LEU A 13 -1.74 -3.62 4.50
CA LEU A 13 -1.82 -2.59 3.45
C LEU A 13 -3.27 -2.29 3.05
N PHE A 14 -4.10 -3.32 2.95
CA PHE A 14 -5.53 -3.21 2.68
C PHE A 14 -6.23 -2.40 3.76
N THR A 15 -5.97 -2.72 5.03
CA THR A 15 -6.58 -2.03 6.18
C THR A 15 -6.17 -0.56 6.22
N GLU A 16 -4.90 -0.25 5.98
CA GLU A 16 -4.43 1.13 5.91
C GLU A 16 -5.05 1.91 4.75
N LEU A 17 -5.10 1.30 3.57
CA LEU A 17 -5.75 1.87 2.40
C LEU A 17 -7.22 2.20 2.68
N HIS A 18 -7.97 1.23 3.20
CA HIS A 18 -9.39 1.41 3.51
C HIS A 18 -9.61 2.46 4.60
N ASN A 19 -8.76 2.51 5.61
CA ASN A 19 -8.84 3.54 6.64
C ASN A 19 -8.59 4.93 6.05
N ALA A 20 -7.59 5.08 5.17
CA ALA A 20 -7.28 6.35 4.52
C ALA A 20 -8.43 6.81 3.60
N ILE A 21 -9.03 5.89 2.83
CA ILE A 21 -10.22 6.17 2.00
C ILE A 21 -11.42 6.53 2.88
N ALA A 22 -11.68 5.76 3.94
CA ALA A 22 -12.83 5.95 4.83
C ALA A 22 -12.78 7.28 5.58
N LYS A 23 -11.58 7.75 5.95
CA LYS A 23 -11.38 9.06 6.57
C LYS A 23 -11.55 10.22 5.58
N ARG A 24 -11.65 9.95 4.26
CA ARG A 24 -11.77 10.94 3.16
C ARG A 24 -10.79 12.10 3.29
N GLU A 25 -9.61 11.86 3.86
CA GLU A 25 -8.67 12.94 4.15
C GLU A 25 -8.13 13.55 2.85
N GLN A 26 -7.84 12.72 1.83
CA GLN A 26 -7.32 13.13 0.53
C GLN A 26 -7.69 12.13 -0.58
N ASN A 27 -7.78 12.60 -1.82
CA ASN A 27 -7.80 11.81 -3.05
C ASN A 27 -6.81 12.48 -4.02
N PRO A 28 -5.73 11.80 -4.46
CA PRO A 28 -5.38 10.39 -4.23
C PRO A 28 -4.94 10.05 -2.80
N VAL A 29 -5.19 8.82 -2.37
CA VAL A 29 -4.55 8.23 -1.18
C VAL A 29 -3.13 7.83 -1.52
N ARG A 30 -2.18 8.13 -0.65
CA ARG A 30 -0.77 7.74 -0.79
C ARG A 30 -0.29 7.04 0.47
N LEU A 31 0.09 5.77 0.35
CA LEU A 31 0.79 5.01 1.39
C LEU A 31 2.27 4.97 1.04
N LYS A 32 3.14 5.17 2.04
CA LYS A 32 4.59 5.26 1.86
C LYS A 32 5.26 4.31 2.84
N GLU A 33 5.72 3.19 2.32
CA GLU A 33 6.31 2.13 3.14
C GLU A 33 7.73 1.82 2.65
N PRO A 34 8.65 1.45 3.54
CA PRO A 34 9.96 0.94 3.15
C PRO A 34 9.84 -0.24 2.17
N LEU A 35 10.66 -0.29 1.13
CA LEU A 35 10.61 -1.40 0.15
C LEU A 35 10.88 -2.76 0.81
N ASP A 36 11.77 -2.77 1.79
CA ASP A 36 12.15 -3.92 2.61
C ASP A 36 11.12 -4.29 3.68
N SER A 37 10.11 -3.44 3.92
CA SER A 37 9.03 -3.74 4.85
C SER A 37 7.82 -4.34 4.17
N ILE A 38 7.76 -4.50 2.84
CA ILE A 38 6.56 -5.02 2.15
C ILE A 38 6.76 -6.44 1.65
N GLU A 39 5.79 -7.30 1.88
CA GLU A 39 5.75 -8.60 1.23
C GLU A 39 5.49 -8.43 -0.28
N LYS A 40 6.36 -8.99 -1.13
CA LYS A 40 6.26 -8.85 -2.59
C LYS A 40 4.90 -9.28 -3.16
N GLY A 41 4.26 -10.29 -2.55
CA GLY A 41 2.92 -10.75 -2.93
C GLY A 41 1.81 -9.76 -2.59
N ALA A 42 1.96 -9.02 -1.49
CA ALA A 42 0.94 -8.10 -1.00
C ALA A 42 0.63 -6.97 -1.98
N ILE A 43 1.64 -6.44 -2.68
CA ILE A 43 1.44 -5.40 -3.69
C ILE A 43 0.61 -5.91 -4.88
N LEU A 44 0.89 -7.14 -5.33
CA LEU A 44 0.16 -7.74 -6.46
C LEU A 44 -1.31 -8.01 -6.09
N GLU A 45 -1.56 -8.51 -4.88
CA GLU A 45 -2.90 -8.72 -4.36
C GLU A 45 -3.67 -7.40 -4.21
N LEU A 46 -3.00 -6.35 -3.73
CA LEU A 46 -3.58 -5.01 -3.60
C LEU A 46 -3.90 -4.39 -4.97
N GLU A 47 -3.04 -4.57 -5.97
CA GLU A 47 -3.29 -4.15 -7.34
C GLU A 47 -4.52 -4.86 -7.92
N GLU A 48 -4.60 -6.19 -7.74
CA GLU A 48 -5.73 -6.99 -8.23
C GLU A 48 -7.05 -6.55 -7.57
N TYR A 49 -7.02 -6.30 -6.26
CA TYR A 49 -8.15 -5.74 -5.52
C TYR A 49 -8.59 -4.39 -6.12
N CYS A 50 -7.67 -3.44 -6.26
CA CYS A 50 -7.99 -2.11 -6.78
C CYS A 50 -8.59 -2.17 -8.18
N ARG A 51 -8.03 -3.04 -9.04
CA ARG A 51 -8.55 -3.27 -10.40
C ARG A 51 -9.98 -3.82 -10.39
N LYS A 52 -10.30 -4.78 -9.51
CA LYS A 52 -11.67 -5.34 -9.36
C LYS A 52 -12.69 -4.31 -8.90
N HIS A 53 -12.24 -3.32 -8.11
CA HIS A 53 -13.10 -2.30 -7.51
C HIS A 53 -13.07 -0.95 -8.26
N ALA A 54 -12.47 -0.91 -9.45
CA ALA A 54 -12.35 0.29 -10.29
C ALA A 54 -11.59 1.46 -9.62
N PHE A 55 -10.70 1.15 -8.68
CA PHE A 55 -9.76 2.13 -8.13
C PHE A 55 -8.57 2.29 -9.07
N ASN A 56 -8.12 3.52 -9.29
CA ASN A 56 -6.91 3.78 -10.05
C ASN A 56 -5.69 3.50 -9.15
N PHE A 57 -4.93 2.45 -9.46
CA PHE A 57 -3.79 2.00 -8.68
C PHE A 57 -2.48 2.32 -9.39
N GLN A 58 -1.57 2.99 -8.69
CA GLN A 58 -0.23 3.30 -9.20
C GLN A 58 0.82 3.05 -8.12
N THR A 59 1.98 2.54 -8.51
CA THR A 59 3.11 2.35 -7.61
C THR A 59 4.39 2.91 -8.22
N HIS A 60 5.28 3.43 -7.38
CA HIS A 60 6.62 3.85 -7.77
C HIS A 60 7.57 3.82 -6.58
N LEU A 61 8.87 3.87 -6.86
CA LEU A 61 9.91 4.06 -5.86
C LEU A 61 10.22 5.56 -5.73
N GLU A 62 10.17 6.07 -4.50
CA GLU A 62 10.61 7.40 -4.13
C GLU A 62 11.96 7.28 -3.39
N GLY A 63 13.01 7.84 -3.96
CA GLY A 63 14.37 7.69 -3.40
C GLY A 63 14.90 6.25 -3.48
N GLU A 64 15.78 5.89 -2.54
CA GLU A 64 16.48 4.59 -2.58
C GLU A 64 15.69 3.43 -1.94
N ASN A 65 14.73 3.72 -1.06
CA ASN A 65 14.10 2.65 -0.26
C ASN A 65 12.62 2.90 0.10
N THR A 66 11.94 3.89 -0.48
CA THR A 66 10.52 4.12 -0.19
C THR A 66 9.66 3.67 -1.34
N PHE A 67 8.78 2.72 -1.09
CA PHE A 67 7.74 2.27 -2.02
C PHE A 67 6.47 3.08 -1.78
N VAL A 68 5.96 3.70 -2.83
CA VAL A 68 4.78 4.54 -2.76
C VAL A 68 3.63 3.87 -3.48
N ILE A 69 2.52 3.66 -2.77
CA ILE A 69 1.26 3.14 -3.30
C ILE A 69 0.28 4.28 -3.38
N THR A 70 -0.22 4.57 -4.59
CA THR A 70 -1.19 5.62 -4.85
C THR A 70 -2.49 5.00 -5.33
N VAL A 71 -3.60 5.37 -4.68
CA VAL A 71 -4.93 4.86 -5.01
C VAL A 71 -5.93 6.01 -5.12
N GLU A 72 -6.62 6.08 -6.26
CA GLU A 72 -7.69 7.05 -6.51
C GLU A 72 -9.04 6.34 -6.55
N TYR A 73 -10.03 6.93 -5.87
CA TYR A 73 -11.40 6.39 -5.70
C TYR A 73 -12.48 7.37 -6.13
#